data_AF-A0A6J4TYN6-F1
#
_entry.id   AF-A0A6J4TYN6-F1
#
_cell.length_a   1.000
_cell.length_b   1.000
_cell.length_c   1.000
_cell.angle_alpha   90.00
_cell.angle_beta   90.00
_cell.angle_gamma   90.00
#
_symmetry.space_group_name_H-M   'P 1'
#
loop_
_entity.id
_entity.type
_entity.pdbx_description
1 polymer ?
#
loop_
_entity_poly.entity_id
_entity_poly.type
_entity_poly.pdbx_seq_one_letter_code
_entity_poly.pdbx_strand_id
1 'polypeptide(L)'
;SVTLAPVADDPTVAGAALAGRAFASEPAQAAQAVADAVRGFREGGVAPTAKHFPGLGGSTINTDDAPADVAGRPDLAPFAAAIEAEAPLVMLSHARYPALDAERIASQSRPIVEGLLREELGFRGVAVTDSMEAAASTATGTLEVTAERSIRAGVDLLLTTGRGSYLRIYRRLETLARRSPAFAARVREAAGRVRALQSDLGDRR
;
A
#
# COMPACT_ATOMS: atom_id res chain seq x y z
N SER A 1 11.13 -12.78 -7.97
CA SER A 1 11.63 -11.64 -7.15
C SER A 1 10.49 -10.65 -6.92
N VAL A 2 10.66 -9.56 -6.16
CA VAL A 2 9.62 -8.52 -5.98
C VAL A 2 10.17 -7.17 -6.45
N THR A 3 9.33 -6.37 -7.12
CA THR A 3 9.62 -4.96 -7.46
C THR A 3 8.58 -4.04 -6.84
N LEU A 4 9.01 -2.85 -6.40
CA LEU A 4 8.13 -1.81 -5.86
C LEU A 4 7.70 -0.85 -6.97
N ALA A 5 7.10 -1.42 -8.02
CA ALA A 5 6.60 -0.77 -9.22
C ALA A 5 5.47 -1.64 -9.83
N PRO A 6 4.57 -1.08 -10.66
CA PRO A 6 4.52 0.28 -11.18
C PRO A 6 3.97 1.34 -10.21
N VAL A 7 4.29 2.60 -10.47
CA VAL A 7 3.53 3.74 -9.92
C VAL A 7 2.19 3.80 -10.65
N ALA A 8 1.10 3.75 -9.91
CA ALA A 8 -0.28 3.81 -10.39
C ALA A 8 -0.98 5.12 -9.97
N ASP A 9 -0.21 6.08 -9.45
CA ASP A 9 -0.72 7.40 -9.09
C ASP A 9 -0.97 8.25 -10.35
N ASP A 10 -2.14 8.88 -10.42
CA ASP A 10 -2.50 9.82 -11.48
C ASP A 10 -2.41 11.28 -10.99
N PRO A 11 -1.55 12.14 -11.60
CA PRO A 11 -1.44 13.55 -11.25
C PRO A 11 -2.72 14.33 -11.58
N THR A 12 -3.51 14.68 -10.57
CA THR A 12 -4.78 15.40 -10.75
C THR A 12 -4.72 16.88 -10.38
N VAL A 13 -3.56 17.35 -9.90
CA VAL A 13 -3.33 18.75 -9.51
C VAL A 13 -2.02 19.28 -10.09
N ALA A 14 -1.96 20.59 -10.37
CA ALA A 14 -0.73 21.24 -10.78
C ALA A 14 0.34 21.14 -9.68
N GLY A 15 1.55 20.71 -10.05
CA GLY A 15 2.64 20.52 -9.09
C GLY A 15 2.50 19.26 -8.23
N ALA A 16 1.70 18.28 -8.64
CA ALA A 16 1.59 17.00 -7.96
C ALA A 16 2.98 16.37 -7.72
N ALA A 17 3.20 15.87 -6.49
CA ALA A 17 4.51 15.39 -6.03
C ALA A 17 5.07 14.26 -6.89
N LEU A 18 4.19 13.48 -7.53
CA LEU A 18 4.56 12.32 -8.33
C LEU A 18 4.44 12.53 -9.85
N ALA A 19 4.25 13.78 -10.32
CA ALA A 19 4.05 14.06 -11.74
C ALA A 19 5.14 13.47 -12.65
N GLY A 20 6.42 13.53 -12.24
CA GLY A 20 7.55 12.96 -13.00
C GLY A 20 7.64 11.43 -12.98
N ARG A 21 6.75 10.74 -12.28
CA ARG A 21 6.72 9.28 -12.13
C ARG A 21 5.45 8.64 -12.68
N ALA A 22 4.49 9.44 -13.15
CA ALA A 22 3.25 8.96 -13.73
C ALA A 22 3.48 8.43 -15.16
N PHE A 23 2.77 7.37 -15.53
CA PHE A 23 2.90 6.76 -16.86
C PHE A 23 2.32 7.62 -17.99
N ALA A 24 1.24 8.35 -17.71
CA ALA A 24 0.55 9.20 -18.67
C ALA A 24 -0.21 10.30 -17.92
N SER A 25 -0.66 11.31 -18.67
CA SER A 25 -1.51 12.41 -18.18
C SER A 25 -3.01 12.11 -18.36
N GLU A 26 -3.35 11.13 -19.18
CA GLU A 26 -4.73 10.71 -19.46
C GLU A 26 -5.08 9.46 -18.64
N PRO A 27 -6.13 9.48 -17.81
CA PRO A 27 -6.44 8.40 -16.87
C PRO A 27 -6.55 7.01 -17.50
N ALA A 28 -7.23 6.91 -18.65
CA ALA A 28 -7.40 5.65 -19.35
C ALA A 28 -6.06 5.09 -19.88
N GLN A 29 -5.16 5.96 -20.34
CA GLN A 29 -3.84 5.56 -20.80
C GLN A 29 -2.95 5.16 -19.61
N ALA A 30 -3.05 5.88 -18.49
CA ALA A 30 -2.34 5.54 -17.26
C ALA A 30 -2.75 4.15 -16.74
N ALA A 31 -4.05 3.86 -16.71
CA ALA A 31 -4.57 2.56 -16.29
C ALA A 31 -4.08 1.42 -17.19
N GLN A 32 -4.13 1.60 -18.52
CA GLN A 32 -3.62 0.62 -19.48
C GLN A 32 -2.11 0.40 -19.30
N ALA A 33 -1.32 1.47 -19.18
CA ALA A 33 0.13 1.37 -19.00
C ALA A 33 0.50 0.67 -17.68
N VAL A 34 -0.25 0.90 -16.61
CA VAL A 34 -0.08 0.19 -15.34
C VAL A 34 -0.36 -1.31 -15.50
N ALA A 35 -1.45 -1.68 -16.18
CA ALA A 35 -1.77 -3.08 -16.45
C ALA A 35 -0.69 -3.76 -17.29
N ASP A 36 -0.18 -3.10 -18.33
CA ASP A 36 0.88 -3.63 -19.19
C ASP A 36 2.20 -3.77 -18.44
N ALA A 37 2.55 -2.81 -17.58
CA ALA A 37 3.71 -2.92 -16.71
C ALA A 37 3.59 -4.10 -15.74
N VAL A 38 2.41 -4.30 -15.14
CA VAL A 38 2.14 -5.46 -14.26
C VAL A 38 2.33 -6.77 -15.02
N ARG A 39 1.75 -6.91 -16.22
CA ARG A 39 1.92 -8.11 -17.06
C ARG A 39 3.38 -8.36 -17.41
N GLY A 40 4.09 -7.33 -17.86
CA GLY A 40 5.50 -7.43 -18.23
C GLY A 40 6.40 -7.87 -17.06
N PHE A 41 6.19 -7.33 -15.86
CA PHE A 41 6.93 -7.79 -14.68
C PHE A 41 6.65 -9.26 -14.37
N ARG A 42 5.38 -9.67 -14.42
CA ARG A 42 4.97 -11.05 -14.12
C ARG A 42 5.50 -12.05 -15.14
N GLU A 43 5.45 -11.72 -16.43
CA GLU A 43 6.06 -12.50 -17.51
C GLU A 43 7.58 -12.66 -17.30
N GLY A 44 8.23 -11.62 -16.77
CA GLY A 44 9.65 -11.65 -16.37
C GLY A 44 9.95 -12.34 -15.04
N GLY A 45 8.97 -12.99 -14.39
CA GLY A 45 9.18 -13.67 -13.10
C GLY A 45 9.39 -12.73 -11.89
N VAL A 46 8.97 -11.47 -12.02
CA VAL A 46 9.02 -10.45 -10.97
C VAL A 46 7.60 -10.14 -10.49
N ALA A 47 7.36 -10.17 -9.18
CA ALA A 47 6.10 -9.76 -8.59
C ALA A 47 6.03 -8.22 -8.48
N PRO A 48 5.15 -7.55 -9.24
CA PRO A 48 4.96 -6.11 -9.16
C PRO A 48 4.15 -5.69 -7.93
N THR A 49 4.33 -4.44 -7.52
CA THR A 49 3.61 -3.77 -6.45
C THR A 49 3.03 -2.46 -6.95
N ALA A 50 1.73 -2.41 -7.21
CA ALA A 50 1.06 -1.17 -7.62
C ALA A 50 1.00 -0.19 -6.45
N LYS A 51 1.34 1.08 -6.68
CA LYS A 51 1.49 2.08 -5.61
C LYS A 51 1.21 3.52 -6.04
N HIS A 52 0.77 4.44 -5.17
CA HIS A 52 0.53 4.29 -3.73
C HIS A 52 -0.97 4.41 -3.43
N PHE A 53 -1.63 3.29 -3.14
CA PHE A 53 -3.09 3.20 -3.02
C PHE A 53 -3.64 4.04 -1.86
N PRO A 54 -4.76 4.78 -2.03
CA PRO A 54 -5.63 4.83 -3.20
C PRO A 54 -5.24 5.87 -4.27
N GLY A 55 -4.04 6.45 -4.20
CA GLY A 55 -3.52 7.41 -5.17
C GLY A 55 -2.99 8.67 -4.48
N LEU A 56 -1.73 9.02 -4.67
CA LEU A 56 -1.11 10.23 -4.10
C LEU A 56 -1.08 11.41 -5.07
N GLY A 57 -1.43 11.20 -6.35
CA GLY A 57 -1.29 12.22 -7.40
C GLY A 57 -2.18 13.46 -7.27
N GLY A 58 -3.13 13.48 -6.32
CA GLY A 58 -3.87 14.69 -5.93
C GLY A 58 -3.19 15.54 -4.87
N SER A 59 -1.96 15.23 -4.47
CA SER A 59 -1.18 16.02 -3.50
C SER A 59 0.09 16.60 -4.12
N THR A 60 0.42 17.82 -3.72
CA THR A 60 1.70 18.48 -4.04
C THR A 60 2.80 18.14 -3.03
N ILE A 61 2.47 17.38 -1.97
CA ILE A 61 3.40 16.99 -0.90
C ILE A 61 3.74 15.51 -1.08
N ASN A 62 5.04 15.19 -1.07
CA ASN A 62 5.51 13.81 -0.96
C ASN A 62 5.41 13.35 0.50
N THR A 63 4.78 12.20 0.74
CA THR A 63 4.59 11.63 2.08
C THR A 63 5.88 11.20 2.76
N ASP A 64 6.95 11.01 2.00
CA ASP A 64 8.30 10.80 2.56
C ASP A 64 8.77 11.99 3.38
N ASP A 65 8.42 13.21 2.95
CA ASP A 65 8.97 14.46 3.46
C ASP A 65 8.06 15.14 4.49
N ALA A 66 6.73 15.03 4.33
CA ALA A 66 5.77 15.62 5.26
C ALA A 66 4.39 14.94 5.21
N PRO A 67 3.54 15.12 6.23
CA PRO A 67 2.13 14.76 6.17
C PRO A 67 1.43 15.41 4.97
N ALA A 68 0.61 14.64 4.27
CA ALA A 68 -0.10 15.07 3.07
C ALA A 68 -1.57 14.69 3.13
N ASP A 69 -2.41 15.55 2.58
CA ASP A 69 -3.82 15.26 2.29
C ASP A 69 -4.00 15.18 0.78
N VAL A 70 -4.90 14.29 0.34
CA VAL A 70 -5.44 14.26 -1.02
C VAL A 70 -6.90 14.70 -0.94
N ALA A 71 -7.19 15.83 -1.58
CA ALA A 71 -8.55 16.37 -1.62
C ALA A 71 -9.42 15.59 -2.63
N GLY A 72 -10.70 15.41 -2.31
CA GLY A 72 -11.65 14.71 -3.16
C GLY A 72 -11.51 13.18 -3.11
N ARG A 73 -12.20 12.49 -4.02
CA ARG A 73 -12.05 11.05 -4.21
C ARG A 73 -10.93 10.79 -5.22
N PRO A 74 -9.97 9.91 -4.91
CA PRO A 74 -8.90 9.58 -5.84
C PRO A 74 -9.45 8.76 -7.03
N ASP A 75 -8.77 8.84 -8.17
CA ASP A 75 -9.05 7.95 -9.30
C ASP A 75 -8.47 6.56 -9.03
N LEU A 76 -9.35 5.56 -9.03
CA LEU A 76 -9.02 4.17 -8.75
C LEU A 76 -8.78 3.36 -10.02
N ALA A 77 -9.05 3.91 -11.21
CA ALA A 77 -8.93 3.17 -12.47
C ALA A 77 -7.56 2.51 -12.66
N PRO A 78 -6.41 3.16 -12.36
CA PRO A 78 -5.11 2.50 -12.46
C PRO A 78 -4.91 1.33 -11.49
N PHE A 79 -5.47 1.42 -10.28
CA PHE A 79 -5.40 0.33 -9.30
C PHE A 79 -6.32 -0.83 -9.66
N ALA A 80 -7.54 -0.55 -10.15
CA ALA A 80 -8.44 -1.56 -10.67
C ALA A 80 -7.77 -2.33 -11.82
N ALA A 81 -7.16 -1.63 -12.77
CA ALA A 81 -6.43 -2.23 -13.89
C ALA A 81 -5.22 -3.07 -13.42
N ALA A 82 -4.48 -2.62 -12.40
CA ALA A 82 -3.40 -3.41 -11.81
C ALA A 82 -3.91 -4.72 -11.17
N ILE A 83 -5.04 -4.66 -10.47
CA ILE A 83 -5.67 -5.83 -9.82
C ILE A 83 -6.19 -6.81 -10.87
N GLU A 84 -6.84 -6.33 -11.92
CA GLU A 84 -7.29 -7.14 -13.06
C GLU A 84 -6.12 -7.78 -13.82
N ALA A 85 -4.97 -7.11 -13.89
CA ALA A 85 -3.71 -7.67 -14.40
C ALA A 85 -3.00 -8.63 -13.42
N GLU A 86 -3.65 -8.94 -12.29
CA GLU A 86 -3.21 -9.84 -11.22
C GLU A 86 -1.92 -9.36 -10.52
N ALA A 87 -1.80 -8.06 -10.25
CA ALA A 87 -0.75 -7.54 -9.37
C ALA A 87 -0.80 -8.28 -8.01
N PRO A 88 0.28 -8.94 -7.57
CA PRO A 88 0.27 -9.72 -6.33
C PRO A 88 0.38 -8.85 -5.08
N LEU A 89 0.88 -7.61 -5.21
CA LEU A 89 0.99 -6.65 -4.13
C LEU A 89 0.38 -5.29 -4.49
N VAL A 90 -0.20 -4.63 -3.50
CA VAL A 90 -0.59 -3.22 -3.55
C VAL A 90 0.01 -2.51 -2.34
N MET A 91 0.72 -1.42 -2.60
CA MET A 91 1.32 -0.58 -1.56
C MET A 91 0.40 0.57 -1.19
N LEU A 92 0.16 0.74 0.11
CA LEU A 92 -0.72 1.74 0.68
C LEU A 92 0.03 3.06 0.91
N SER A 93 -0.60 4.16 0.52
CA SER A 93 -0.16 5.53 0.78
C SER A 93 -0.17 5.88 2.28
N HIS A 94 0.68 6.84 2.66
CA HIS A 94 0.66 7.49 3.97
C HIS A 94 -0.02 8.85 3.97
N ALA A 95 -0.68 9.25 2.88
CA ALA A 95 -1.54 10.42 2.87
C ALA A 95 -2.89 10.13 3.55
N ARG A 96 -3.57 11.18 3.97
CA ARG A 96 -4.96 11.13 4.44
C ARG A 96 -5.91 11.54 3.31
N TYR A 97 -7.08 10.93 3.32
CA TYR A 97 -8.10 11.08 2.28
C TYR A 97 -9.43 11.46 2.95
N PRO A 98 -9.67 12.75 3.28
CA PRO A 98 -10.80 13.13 4.12
C PRO A 98 -12.18 12.72 3.60
N ALA A 99 -12.34 12.53 2.29
CA ALA A 99 -13.57 12.02 1.67
C ALA A 99 -13.83 10.52 1.93
N LEU A 100 -12.81 9.77 2.37
CA LEU A 100 -12.86 8.33 2.66
C LEU A 100 -12.68 8.07 4.16
N ASP A 101 -11.71 8.73 4.80
CA ASP A 101 -11.43 8.68 6.24
C ASP A 101 -10.75 9.99 6.66
N ALA A 102 -11.43 10.80 7.47
CA ALA A 102 -10.94 12.09 7.94
C ALA A 102 -9.95 12.00 9.11
N GLU A 103 -9.82 10.84 9.73
CA GLU A 103 -9.02 10.65 10.94
C GLU A 103 -7.67 9.98 10.66
N ARG A 104 -7.62 9.07 9.68
CA ARG A 104 -6.45 8.21 9.47
C ARG A 104 -5.88 8.32 8.07
N ILE A 105 -4.55 8.18 7.99
CA ILE A 105 -3.86 7.95 6.73
C ILE A 105 -4.26 6.59 6.12
N ALA A 106 -4.17 6.44 4.81
CA ALA A 106 -4.66 5.25 4.09
C ALA A 106 -4.10 3.94 4.65
N SER A 107 -2.80 3.85 4.90
CA SER A 107 -2.17 2.64 5.47
C SER A 107 -2.67 2.26 6.88
N GLN A 108 -3.37 3.14 7.57
CA GLN A 108 -3.92 2.94 8.92
C GLN A 108 -5.47 2.99 8.93
N SER A 109 -6.10 3.12 7.77
CA SER A 109 -7.55 3.29 7.63
C SER A 109 -8.21 1.98 7.22
N ARG A 110 -9.02 1.40 8.11
CA ARG A 110 -9.81 0.21 7.78
C ARG A 110 -10.83 0.46 6.65
N PRO A 111 -11.55 1.60 6.60
CA PRO A 111 -12.41 1.91 5.45
C PRO A 111 -11.69 1.87 4.10
N ILE A 112 -10.42 2.31 4.05
CA ILE A 112 -9.63 2.30 2.81
C ILE A 112 -9.05 0.91 2.52
N VAL A 113 -8.46 0.25 3.52
CA VAL A 113 -7.78 -1.05 3.29
C VAL A 113 -8.76 -2.20 3.14
N GLU A 114 -9.75 -2.34 4.02
CA GLU A 114 -10.72 -3.43 3.92
C GLU A 114 -11.88 -3.02 3.00
N GLY A 115 -12.46 -1.83 3.20
CA GLY A 115 -13.62 -1.38 2.41
C GLY A 115 -13.25 -1.11 0.95
N LEU A 116 -12.36 -0.16 0.68
CA LEU A 116 -12.08 0.23 -0.70
C LEU A 116 -11.22 -0.81 -1.45
N LEU A 117 -10.09 -1.23 -0.90
CA LEU A 117 -9.17 -2.13 -1.60
C LEU A 117 -9.70 -3.57 -1.70
N ARG A 118 -10.20 -4.15 -0.61
CA ARG A 118 -10.58 -5.58 -0.59
C ARG A 118 -12.05 -5.83 -0.93
N GLU A 119 -12.97 -5.03 -0.42
CA GLU A 119 -14.42 -5.21 -0.65
C GLU A 119 -14.83 -4.61 -2.00
N GLU A 120 -14.54 -3.34 -2.27
CA GLU A 120 -14.95 -2.65 -3.50
C GLU A 120 -14.12 -3.09 -4.72
N LEU A 121 -12.78 -3.08 -4.64
CA LEU A 121 -11.91 -3.49 -5.75
C LEU A 121 -11.59 -5.00 -5.77
N GLY A 122 -12.03 -5.76 -4.77
CA GLY A 122 -11.87 -7.22 -4.76
C GLY A 122 -10.44 -7.73 -4.57
N PHE A 123 -9.48 -6.90 -4.15
CA PHE A 123 -8.08 -7.30 -4.05
C PHE A 123 -7.85 -8.39 -2.98
N ARG A 124 -7.23 -9.51 -3.41
CA ARG A 124 -6.93 -10.67 -2.54
C ARG A 124 -5.44 -10.89 -2.25
N GLY A 125 -4.57 -10.11 -2.88
CA GLY A 125 -3.12 -10.20 -2.70
C GLY A 125 -2.63 -9.56 -1.40
N VAL A 126 -1.33 -9.27 -1.36
CA VAL A 126 -0.65 -8.69 -0.20
C VAL A 126 -0.79 -7.18 -0.19
N ALA A 127 -1.48 -6.65 0.82
CA ALA A 127 -1.45 -5.22 1.15
C ALA A 127 -0.16 -4.90 1.91
N VAL A 128 0.66 -3.98 1.40
CA VAL A 128 1.93 -3.57 2.03
C VAL A 128 1.93 -2.08 2.35
N THR A 129 2.49 -1.64 3.48
CA THR A 129 2.68 -0.20 3.70
C THR A 129 3.74 0.36 2.75
N ASP A 130 3.71 1.67 2.53
CA ASP A 130 4.95 2.39 2.21
C ASP A 130 5.93 2.37 3.43
N SER A 131 7.06 3.05 3.32
CA SER A 131 8.07 3.11 4.38
C SER A 131 7.47 3.58 5.70
N MET A 132 7.49 2.72 6.73
CA MET A 132 7.00 3.06 8.06
C MET A 132 7.73 4.27 8.67
N GLU A 133 8.97 4.52 8.23
CA GLU A 133 9.80 5.66 8.62
C GLU A 133 9.49 6.98 7.87
N ALA A 134 8.59 6.97 6.87
CA ALA A 134 8.19 8.19 6.17
C ALA A 134 7.66 9.24 7.15
N ALA A 135 7.89 10.52 6.86
CA ALA A 135 7.47 11.63 7.72
C ALA A 135 5.95 11.63 7.97
N ALA A 136 5.15 11.34 6.94
CA ALA A 136 3.69 11.25 7.08
C ALA A 136 3.24 10.12 8.01
N SER A 137 3.91 8.96 7.96
CA SER A 137 3.62 7.84 8.87
C SER A 137 3.98 8.20 10.31
N THR A 138 5.22 8.62 10.54
CA THR A 138 5.75 8.90 11.89
C THR A 138 5.10 10.11 12.56
N ALA A 139 4.53 11.04 11.78
CA ALA A 139 3.70 12.12 12.32
C ALA A 139 2.43 11.62 13.04
N THR A 140 1.98 10.38 12.77
CA THR A 140 0.79 9.79 13.41
C THR A 140 1.09 9.02 14.69
N GLY A 141 2.37 8.82 15.05
CA GLY A 141 2.80 8.14 16.26
C GLY A 141 4.16 7.45 16.14
N THR A 142 4.57 6.74 17.20
CA THR A 142 5.82 5.95 17.16
C THR A 142 5.70 4.79 16.16
N LEU A 143 6.83 4.29 15.65
CA LEU A 143 6.88 3.16 14.72
C LEU A 143 6.06 1.94 15.20
N GLU A 144 6.09 1.65 16.50
CA GLU A 144 5.32 0.56 17.08
C GLU A 144 3.81 0.79 17.01
N VAL A 145 3.36 2.04 17.26
CA VAL A 145 1.95 2.42 17.23
C VAL A 145 1.44 2.43 15.79
N THR A 146 2.21 3.00 14.86
CA THR A 146 1.82 3.08 13.45
C THR A 146 1.78 1.70 12.79
N ALA A 147 2.74 0.83 13.12
CA ALA A 147 2.74 -0.57 12.69
C ALA A 147 1.53 -1.34 13.23
N GLU A 148 1.22 -1.20 14.52
CA GLU A 148 0.05 -1.84 15.13
C GLU A 148 -1.24 -1.38 14.44
N ARG A 149 -1.41 -0.07 14.21
CA ARG A 149 -2.59 0.49 13.52
C ARG A 149 -2.70 -0.03 12.09
N SER A 150 -1.60 -0.12 11.36
CA SER A 150 -1.60 -0.61 9.98
C SER A 150 -2.04 -2.08 9.89
N ILE A 151 -1.54 -2.95 10.77
CA ILE A 151 -1.99 -4.35 10.83
C ILE A 151 -3.48 -4.44 11.19
N ARG A 152 -3.94 -3.64 12.16
CA ARG A 152 -5.36 -3.60 12.54
C ARG A 152 -6.27 -3.08 11.42
N ALA A 153 -5.74 -2.20 10.57
CA ALA A 153 -6.46 -1.65 9.43
C ALA A 153 -6.67 -2.67 8.31
N GLY A 154 -5.87 -3.74 8.24
CA GLY A 154 -5.96 -4.74 7.17
C GLY A 154 -4.67 -4.94 6.36
N VAL A 155 -3.59 -4.23 6.70
CA VAL A 155 -2.29 -4.37 6.00
C VAL A 155 -1.63 -5.70 6.38
N ASP A 156 -1.05 -6.39 5.40
CA ASP A 156 -0.46 -7.72 5.57
C ASP A 156 1.06 -7.69 5.75
N LEU A 157 1.74 -6.71 5.15
CA LEU A 157 3.19 -6.55 5.18
C LEU A 157 3.57 -5.12 5.57
N LEU A 158 4.52 -4.98 6.50
CA LEU A 158 5.04 -3.68 6.91
C LEU A 158 6.41 -3.46 6.26
N LEU A 159 6.58 -2.36 5.54
CA LEU A 159 7.84 -2.01 4.90
C LEU A 159 8.67 -1.10 5.81
N THR A 160 9.88 -1.54 6.16
CA THR A 160 10.83 -0.75 6.96
C THR A 160 12.11 -0.53 6.17
N THR A 161 12.59 0.70 6.14
CA THR A 161 13.85 1.06 5.46
C THR A 161 14.99 1.34 6.44
N GLY A 162 14.67 1.61 7.71
CA GLY A 162 15.65 1.92 8.76
C GLY A 162 16.32 0.68 9.36
N ARG A 163 17.64 0.77 9.58
CA ARG A 163 18.41 -0.30 10.23
C ARG A 163 17.92 -0.49 11.68
N GLY A 164 17.26 -1.61 11.94
CA GLY A 164 16.80 -1.99 13.28
C GLY A 164 15.39 -1.53 13.65
N SER A 165 14.70 -0.76 12.81
CA SER A 165 13.30 -0.37 13.02
C SER A 165 12.39 -1.58 13.19
N TYR A 166 12.62 -2.63 12.39
CA TYR A 166 11.84 -3.87 12.43
C TYR A 166 11.84 -4.54 13.81
N LEU A 167 12.91 -4.40 14.62
CA LEU A 167 13.01 -5.08 15.91
C LEU A 167 12.03 -4.50 16.95
N ARG A 168 11.86 -3.17 16.95
CA ARG A 168 10.90 -2.47 17.82
C ARG A 168 9.47 -2.85 17.46
N ILE A 169 9.17 -2.83 16.15
CA ILE A 169 7.88 -3.26 15.61
C ILE A 169 7.60 -4.72 15.97
N TYR A 170 8.52 -5.63 15.66
CA TYR A 170 8.39 -7.06 15.93
C TYR A 170 8.06 -7.32 17.40
N ARG A 171 8.84 -6.77 18.34
CA ARG A 171 8.62 -6.97 19.79
C ARG A 171 7.24 -6.48 20.24
N ARG A 172 6.79 -5.33 19.72
CA ARG A 172 5.45 -4.80 20.02
C ARG A 172 4.37 -5.76 19.53
N LEU A 173 4.40 -6.13 18.25
CA LEU A 173 3.36 -6.94 17.62
C LEU A 173 3.33 -8.35 18.19
N GLU A 174 4.49 -8.94 18.50
CA GLU A 174 4.59 -10.24 19.17
C GLU A 174 3.93 -10.20 20.56
N THR A 175 4.26 -9.20 21.37
CA THR A 175 3.68 -9.02 22.71
C THR A 175 2.16 -8.88 22.62
N LEU A 176 1.68 -8.10 21.66
CA LEU A 176 0.25 -7.90 21.45
C LEU A 176 -0.46 -9.18 20.98
N ALA A 177 0.12 -9.92 20.04
CA ALA A 177 -0.43 -11.18 19.56
C ALA A 177 -0.54 -12.22 20.68
N ARG A 178 0.44 -12.29 21.58
CA ARG A 178 0.37 -13.19 22.76
C ARG A 178 -0.76 -12.83 23.73
N ARG A 179 -1.15 -11.55 23.79
CA ARG A 179 -2.15 -11.04 24.73
C ARG A 179 -3.56 -10.93 24.14
N SER A 180 -3.70 -10.94 22.82
CA SER A 180 -4.97 -10.73 22.13
C SER A 180 -5.21 -11.80 21.06
N PRO A 181 -6.10 -12.78 21.31
CA PRO A 181 -6.45 -13.80 20.33
C PRO A 181 -6.95 -13.22 19.00
N ALA A 182 -7.72 -12.12 19.06
CA ALA A 182 -8.20 -11.41 17.88
C ALA A 182 -7.04 -10.80 17.05
N PHE A 183 -6.07 -10.16 17.72
CA PHE A 183 -4.90 -9.63 17.02
C PHE A 183 -4.02 -10.74 16.45
N ALA A 184 -3.83 -11.84 17.18
CA ALA A 184 -3.13 -13.02 16.68
C ALA A 184 -3.80 -13.63 15.44
N ALA A 185 -5.14 -13.63 15.38
CA ALA A 185 -5.87 -14.08 14.20
C ALA A 185 -5.59 -13.17 12.99
N ARG A 186 -5.63 -11.85 13.18
CA ARG A 186 -5.28 -10.86 12.13
C ARG A 186 -3.85 -11.05 11.61
N VAL A 187 -2.87 -11.27 12.50
CA VAL A 187 -1.47 -11.55 12.10
C VAL A 187 -1.35 -12.86 11.32
N ARG A 188 -2.07 -13.91 11.73
CA ARG A 188 -2.08 -15.20 11.01
C ARG A 188 -2.67 -15.08 9.61
N GLU A 189 -3.74 -14.32 9.46
CA GLU A 189 -4.37 -14.03 8.17
C GLU A 189 -3.39 -13.30 7.22
N ALA A 190 -2.76 -12.23 7.70
CA ALA A 190 -1.71 -11.51 6.98
C ALA A 190 -0.56 -12.43 6.55
N ALA A 191 -0.04 -13.22 7.50
CA ALA A 191 1.02 -14.18 7.23
C ALA A 191 0.60 -15.26 6.21
N GLY A 192 -0.67 -15.65 6.18
CA GLY A 192 -1.23 -16.56 5.18
C GLY A 192 -1.09 -16.03 3.76
N ARG A 193 -1.47 -14.75 3.53
CA ARG A 193 -1.32 -14.11 2.21
C ARG A 193 0.14 -13.96 1.80
N VAL A 194 1.01 -13.56 2.73
CA VAL A 194 2.46 -13.43 2.46
C VAL A 194 3.09 -14.78 2.11
N ARG A 195 2.72 -15.87 2.81
CA ARG A 195 3.21 -17.22 2.51
C ARG A 195 2.69 -17.76 1.18
N ALA A 196 1.43 -17.47 0.84
CA ALA A 196 0.87 -17.81 -0.46
C ALA A 196 1.66 -17.12 -1.60
N LEU A 197 1.97 -15.83 -1.45
CA LEU A 197 2.83 -15.11 -2.38
C LEU A 197 4.25 -15.71 -2.46
N GLN A 198 4.85 -16.06 -1.32
CA GLN A 198 6.17 -16.70 -1.30
C GLN A 198 6.19 -18.05 -2.04
N SER A 199 5.10 -18.81 -1.92
CA SER A 199 4.95 -20.11 -2.59
C SER A 199 4.81 -19.93 -4.10
N ASP A 200 3.91 -19.05 -4.55
CA ASP A 200 3.74 -18.72 -5.98
C ASP A 200 5.05 -18.20 -6.61
N LEU A 201 5.82 -17.37 -5.89
CA LEU A 201 7.13 -16.90 -6.34
C LEU A 201 8.23 -17.97 -6.29
N GLY A 202 8.06 -19.02 -5.50
CA GLY A 202 8.96 -20.16 -5.42
C GLY A 202 8.72 -21.15 -6.55
N ASP A 203 7.45 -21.44 -6.85
CA ASP A 203 7.02 -22.38 -7.89
C ASP A 203 7.29 -21.86 -9.32
N ARG A 204 7.46 -20.53 -9.48
CA ARG A 204 7.79 -19.88 -10.76
C ARG A 204 9.29 -19.86 -11.09
N ARG A 205 10.16 -20.39 -10.24
CA ARG A 205 11.61 -20.49 -10.50
C ARG A 205 12.00 -21.85 -11.05
#